data_AF-A0A920B6R4-F1
#
_entry.id   AF-A0A920B6R4-F1
#
_cell.length_a   1.000
_cell.length_b   1.000
_cell.length_c   1.000
_cell.angle_alpha   90.00
_cell.angle_beta   90.00
_cell.angle_gamma   90.00
#
_symmetry.space_group_name_H-M   'P 1'
#
loop_
_entity.id
_entity.type
_entity.pdbx_description
1 polymer ?
#
loop_
_entity_poly.entity_id
_entity_poly.type
_entity_poly.pdbx_seq_one_letter_code
_entity_poly.pdbx_strand_id
1 'polypeptide(L)' 'MIAVDSGRKILLSDTEIKSEICSTYDYNKWCENNIHSISEMINGENLENEDSNIKSEDLLTLQKAFGYSLEDLENYLNQ' A
#
# COMPACT_ATOMS: atom_id res chain seq x y z
N MET A 1 -7.28 13.32 23.97
CA MET A 1 -8.72 13.60 24.08
C MET A 1 -9.12 13.42 25.53
N ILE A 2 -10.01 14.27 26.04
CA ILE A 2 -10.56 14.12 27.38
C ILE A 2 -12.06 14.27 27.27
N ALA A 3 -12.82 13.39 27.89
CA ALA A 3 -14.28 13.41 27.84
C ALA A 3 -14.86 13.39 29.24
N VAL A 4 -16.05 13.96 29.40
CA VAL A 4 -16.80 13.92 30.65
C VAL A 4 -18.07 13.13 30.39
N ASP A 5 -18.23 12.00 31.08
CA ASP A 5 -19.50 11.29 31.09
C ASP A 5 -20.42 11.97 32.13
N SER A 6 -21.43 12.69 31.64
CA SER A 6 -22.38 13.41 32.50
C SER A 6 -23.37 12.49 33.21
N GLY A 7 -23.60 11.27 32.69
CA GLY A 7 -24.46 10.27 33.31
C GLY A 7 -23.77 9.53 34.45
N ARG A 8 -22.50 9.15 34.25
CA ARG A 8 -21.67 8.48 35.27
C ARG A 8 -20.92 9.47 36.17
N LYS A 9 -20.92 10.77 35.84
CA LYS A 9 -20.19 11.85 36.54
C LYS A 9 -18.68 11.59 36.69
N ILE A 10 -18.08 10.96 35.68
CA ILE A 10 -16.65 10.63 35.67
C ILE A 10 -15.92 11.39 34.55
N LEU A 11 -14.66 11.69 34.80
CA LEU A 11 -13.74 12.22 33.81
C LEU A 11 -13.04 11.02 33.15
N LEU A 12 -13.17 10.91 31.83
CA LEU A 12 -12.56 9.86 31.04
C LEU A 12 -11.29 10.40 30.37
N SER A 13 -10.18 9.73 30.63
CA SER A 13 -8.91 10.00 29.98
C SER A 13 -8.88 9.47 28.54
N ASP A 14 -7.95 9.97 27.72
CA ASP A 14 -7.79 9.55 26.32
C ASP A 14 -7.65 8.03 26.18
N THR A 15 -6.90 7.41 27.09
CA THR A 15 -6.62 5.98 27.10
C THR A 15 -7.84 5.16 27.45
N GLU A 16 -8.66 5.60 28.40
CA GLU A 16 -9.89 4.90 28.80
C GLU A 16 -10.91 4.92 27.67
N ILE A 17 -11.11 6.08 27.04
CA ILE A 17 -12.04 6.24 25.92
C ILE A 17 -11.65 5.30 24.77
N LYS A 18 -10.37 5.32 24.38
CA LYS A 18 -9.88 4.46 23.30
C LYS A 18 -9.97 2.99 23.67
N SER A 19 -9.67 2.62 24.92
CA SER A 19 -9.75 1.23 25.37
C SER A 19 -11.18 0.69 25.37
N GLU A 20 -12.16 1.49 25.82
CA GLU A 20 -13.57 1.10 25.85
C GLU A 20 -14.11 0.91 24.43
N ILE A 21 -13.79 1.84 23.52
CA ILE A 21 -14.16 1.76 22.11
C ILE A 21 -13.50 0.54 21.46
N CYS A 22 -12.17 0.37 21.59
CA CYS A 22 -11.44 -0.76 21.01
C CYS A 22 -11.92 -2.12 21.52
N SER A 23 -12.51 -2.19 22.72
CA SER A 23 -13.02 -3.43 23.31
C SER A 23 -14.45 -3.78 22.87
N THR A 24 -15.15 -2.88 22.18
CA THR A 24 -16.56 -3.09 21.83
C THR A 24 -16.74 -4.10 20.70
N TYR A 25 -15.78 -4.18 19.78
CA TYR A 25 -15.80 -5.10 18.65
C TYR A 25 -14.40 -5.66 18.35
N ASP A 26 -14.34 -6.81 17.70
CA ASP A 26 -13.09 -7.43 17.22
C ASP A 26 -12.56 -6.70 15.96
N TYR A 27 -12.16 -5.44 16.12
CA TYR A 27 -11.64 -4.62 15.01
C TYR A 27 -10.43 -5.26 14.32
N ASN A 28 -9.59 -5.97 15.07
CA ASN A 28 -8.43 -6.68 14.52
C ASN A 28 -8.85 -7.74 13.48
N LYS A 29 -9.85 -8.58 13.81
CA LYS A 29 -10.35 -9.60 12.87
C LYS A 29 -11.01 -8.98 11.64
N TRP A 30 -11.67 -7.83 11.81
CA TRP A 30 -12.26 -7.13 10.68
C TRP A 30 -11.21 -6.56 9.74
N CYS A 31 -10.12 -5.99 10.28
CA CYS A 31 -9.00 -5.53 9.48
C CYS A 31 -8.33 -6.71 8.76
N GLU A 32 -8.00 -7.80 9.45
CA GLU A 32 -7.35 -8.98 8.85
C GLU A 32 -8.18 -9.60 7.72
N ASN A 33 -9.50 -9.68 7.87
CA ASN A 33 -10.36 -10.32 6.88
C ASN A 33 -10.71 -9.43 5.67
N ASN A 34 -10.66 -8.11 5.80
CA ASN A 34 -11.17 -7.20 4.76
C ASN A 34 -10.07 -6.32 4.13
N ILE A 35 -8.90 -6.23 4.75
CA ILE A 35 -7.79 -5.42 4.25
C ILE A 35 -6.74 -6.38 3.69
N HIS A 36 -6.66 -6.44 2.36
CA HIS A 36 -5.61 -7.16 1.67
C HIS A 36 -4.59 -6.17 1.13
N SER A 37 -3.32 -6.36 1.48
CA SER A 37 -2.22 -5.56 0.96
C SER A 37 -1.80 -6.08 -0.41
N ILE A 38 -1.91 -5.24 -1.44
CA ILE A 38 -1.46 -5.56 -2.81
C ILE A 38 0.05 -5.86 -2.81
N SER A 39 0.83 -5.16 -1.97
CA SER A 39 2.27 -5.39 -1.85
C SER A 39 2.61 -6.81 -1.38
N GLU A 40 1.81 -7.40 -0.48
CA GLU A 40 2.02 -8.78 -0.05
C GLU A 40 1.65 -9.78 -1.15
N MET A 41 0.68 -9.44 -1.99
CA MET A 41 0.28 -10.27 -3.13
C MET A 41 1.37 -10.29 -4.23
N ILE A 42 1.95 -9.12 -4.54
CA ILE A 42 3.02 -8.97 -5.54
C ILE A 42 4.30 -9.69 -5.09
N ASN A 43 4.61 -9.69 -3.79
CA ASN A 43 5.79 -10.38 -3.26
C ASN A 43 5.68 -11.92 -3.28
N GLY A 44 4.47 -12.46 -3.37
CA GLY A 44 4.22 -13.90 -3.42
C GLY A 44 4.35 -14.51 -4.81
N GLU A 45 4.17 -13.69 -5.86
CA GLU A 45 4.51 -14.06 -7.22
C GLU A 45 6.03 -13.91 -7.38
N ASN A 46 6.72 -15.02 -7.66
CA ASN A 46 8.13 -15.01 -7.99
C ASN A 46 8.31 -14.23 -9.31
N LEU A 47 8.44 -12.90 -9.21
CA LEU A 47 8.87 -11.97 -10.27
C LEU A 47 10.24 -12.33 -10.85
N GLU A 48 10.93 -13.31 -10.26
CA GLU A 48 12.19 -13.88 -10.75
C GLU A 48 12.09 -14.45 -12.17
N ASN A 49 10.88 -14.67 -12.70
CA ASN A 49 10.64 -15.09 -14.08
C ASN A 49 9.71 -14.12 -14.82
N GLU A 50 9.88 -12.80 -14.67
CA GLU A 50 9.53 -11.90 -15.76
C GLU A 50 10.54 -12.10 -16.90
N ASP A 51 10.45 -13.26 -17.55
CA ASP A 51 11.01 -13.48 -18.88
C ASP A 51 10.38 -12.42 -19.77
N SER A 52 11.09 -11.30 -19.87
CA SER A 52 10.81 -10.22 -20.80
C SER A 52 11.07 -10.80 -22.19
N ASN A 53 10.16 -11.63 -22.68
CA ASN A 53 10.17 -12.24 -24.01
C ASN A 53 9.80 -11.19 -25.07
N ILE A 54 10.29 -9.97 -24.88
CA ILE A 54 10.17 -8.85 -25.79
C ILE A 54 11.39 -8.94 -26.70
N LYS A 55 11.15 -9.19 -27.98
CA LYS A 55 12.21 -9.15 -28.99
C LYS A 55 12.77 -7.73 -29.06
N SER A 56 14.07 -7.59 -29.24
CA SER A 56 14.76 -6.29 -29.26
C SER A 56 14.21 -5.33 -30.33
N GLU A 57 13.66 -5.87 -31.42
CA GLU A 57 13.03 -5.12 -32.51
C GLU A 57 11.70 -4.46 -32.09
N ASP A 58 10.91 -5.16 -31.27
CA ASP A 58 9.62 -4.68 -30.76
C ASP A 58 9.85 -3.63 -29.65
N LEU A 59 10.89 -3.81 -28.85
CA LEU A 59 11.30 -2.86 -27.82
C LEU A 59 11.63 -1.48 -28.41
N LEU A 60 12.43 -1.41 -29.48
CA LEU A 60 12.78 -0.14 -30.12
C LEU A 60 11.55 0.54 -30.74
N THR A 61 10.61 -0.24 -31.27
CA THR A 61 9.36 0.27 -31.84
C THR A 61 8.47 0.87 -30.76
N LEU A 62 8.33 0.18 -29.61
CA LEU A 62 7.61 0.71 -28.46
C LEU A 62 8.27 1.99 -27.94
N GLN A 63 9.59 2.00 -27.76
CA GLN A 63 10.33 3.17 -27.29
C GLN A 63 10.07 4.40 -28.17
N LYS A 64 10.08 4.22 -29.50
CA LYS A 64 9.73 5.29 -30.45
C LYS A 64 8.27 5.71 -30.37
N ALA A 65 7.34 4.77 -30.20
CA ALA A 65 5.90 5.08 -30.10
C ALA A 65 5.54 5.88 -28.83
N PHE A 66 6.23 5.61 -27.71
CA PHE A 66 6.09 6.36 -26.47
C PHE A 66 6.89 7.68 -26.46
N GLY A 67 7.70 7.94 -27.49
CA GLY A 67 8.42 9.21 -27.67
C GLY A 67 9.72 9.32 -26.88
N TYR A 68 10.31 8.20 -26.44
CA TYR A 68 11.59 8.22 -25.73
C TYR A 68 12.72 8.70 -26.66
N SER A 69 13.50 9.67 -26.19
CA SER A 69 14.76 10.07 -26.81
C SER A 69 15.93 9.24 -26.28
N LEU A 70 17.02 9.17 -27.06
CA LEU A 70 18.29 8.63 -26.59
C LEU A 70 18.78 9.36 -25.32
N GLU A 71 18.55 10.68 -25.27
CA GLU A 71 18.92 11.51 -24.13
C GLU A 71 18.13 11.13 -22.86
N ASP A 72 16.85 10.76 -23.00
CA ASP A 72 16.04 10.30 -21.87
C ASP A 72 16.52 8.95 -21.34
N LEU A 73 16.90 8.04 -22.25
CA LEU A 73 17.43 6.73 -21.87
C LEU A 73 18.77 6.87 -21.15
N GLU A 74 19.68 7.70 -21.67
CA GLU A 74 21.00 7.88 -21.06
C GLU A 74 20.94 8.60 -19.71
N ASN A 75 20.05 9.57 -19.55
CA ASN A 75 20.00 10.41 -18.36
C ASN A 75 19.16 9.81 -17.21
N TYR A 76 18.16 8.97 -17.52
CA TYR A 76 17.23 8.43 -16.52
C TYR A 76 17.35 6.92 -16.25
N LEU A 77 17.91 6.11 -17.17
CA LEU A 77 18.11 4.66 -16.91
C LEU A 77 19.48 4.30 -16.33
N ASN A 78 20.53 5.11 -16.55
CA ASN A 78 21.90 4.77 -16.14
C ASN A 78 22.31 5.35 -14.77
N GLN A 79 21.36 5.58 -13.86
CA GLN A 79 21.61 6.20 -12.55
C GLN A 79 21.64 5.16 -11.41
#